data_AF-A0A9D5QAK0-F1
#
_entry.id   AF-A0A9D5QAK0-F1
#
_cell.length_a   1.000
_cell.length_b   1.000
_cell.length_c   1.000
_cell.angle_alpha   90.00
_cell.angle_beta   90.00
_cell.angle_gamma   90.00
#
_symmetry.space_group_name_H-M   'P 1'
#
loop_
_entity.id
_entity.type
_entity.pdbx_description
1 polymer ?
#
loop_
_entity_poly.entity_id
_entity_poly.type
_entity_poly.pdbx_seq_one_letter_code
_entity_poly.pdbx_strand_id
1 'polypeptide(L)'
;MKRIRIMIKNLSSPKLTVWALLSMAVIVVWGTLYQLEYGIYLEIKIIFSSWFFLAGEIFPVPVLNTVAAVHIINLIAALAVRTPLRVSTLGLMLTHTGILAHLIGVAVAASGYKALSLSLAEGESSTNAAVPGKWEIAVGPTSTAARSEVFPFSRLDTGERIKHHDGTPLVITKVFEHCDLEIGTDNSIQSLVPRRPNPDPSKNVPGARVTIDRKGPVLLYGAAQYPAAVKTPSGAHLLSLRQHHVPPPLTVKLLDFTKKNSRYRHGSRLCRPPAGAG
;
A
#
# COMPACT_ATOMS: atom_id res chain seq x y z
N MET A 1 -33.48 -27.78 -19.39
CA MET A 1 -34.31 -27.07 -18.38
C MET A 1 -34.27 -27.66 -16.96
N LYS A 2 -34.49 -28.97 -16.73
CA LYS A 2 -34.49 -29.56 -15.36
C LYS A 2 -33.17 -29.34 -14.58
N ARG A 3 -32.01 -29.54 -15.23
CA ARG A 3 -30.68 -29.37 -14.59
C ARG A 3 -30.45 -27.95 -14.07
N ILE A 4 -30.86 -26.92 -14.82
CA ILE A 4 -30.72 -25.50 -14.44
C ILE A 4 -31.56 -25.21 -13.18
N ARG A 5 -32.81 -25.68 -13.13
CA ARG A 5 -33.66 -25.51 -11.94
C ARG A 5 -33.06 -26.17 -10.68
N ILE A 6 -32.47 -27.36 -10.83
CA ILE A 6 -31.80 -28.06 -9.73
C ILE A 6 -30.58 -27.27 -9.24
N MET A 7 -29.75 -26.76 -10.15
CA MET A 7 -28.62 -25.91 -9.80
C MET A 7 -29.07 -24.67 -9.03
N ILE A 8 -30.03 -23.91 -9.56
CA ILE A 8 -30.53 -22.68 -8.88
C ILE A 8 -31.12 -23.00 -7.50
N LYS A 9 -31.79 -24.15 -7.33
CA LYS A 9 -32.32 -24.57 -6.03
C LYS A 9 -31.20 -24.86 -5.02
N ASN A 10 -30.09 -25.45 -5.47
CA ASN A 10 -28.92 -25.69 -4.61
C ASN A 10 -28.19 -24.38 -4.28
N LEU A 11 -28.03 -23.50 -5.27
CA LEU A 11 -27.41 -22.19 -5.12
C LEU A 11 -28.20 -21.26 -4.19
N SER A 12 -29.52 -21.39 -4.10
CA SER A 12 -30.36 -20.61 -3.15
C SER A 12 -30.40 -21.20 -1.73
N SER A 13 -29.59 -22.20 -1.41
CA SER A 13 -29.65 -22.88 -0.11
C SER A 13 -29.20 -22.00 1.07
N PRO A 14 -29.91 -21.97 2.21
CA PRO A 14 -29.47 -21.24 3.40
C PRO A 14 -28.23 -21.89 4.03
N LYS A 15 -28.04 -23.20 3.82
CA LYS A 15 -26.82 -23.91 4.25
C LYS A 15 -25.59 -23.32 3.57
N LEU A 16 -25.70 -22.92 2.31
CA LEU A 16 -24.62 -22.28 1.56
C LEU A 16 -24.34 -20.88 2.11
N THR A 17 -25.38 -20.12 2.48
CA THR A 17 -25.24 -18.82 3.14
C THR A 17 -24.47 -18.93 4.45
N VAL A 18 -24.86 -19.85 5.33
CA VAL A 18 -24.20 -20.08 6.62
C VAL A 18 -22.75 -20.49 6.42
N TRP A 19 -22.49 -21.40 5.48
CA TRP A 19 -21.13 -21.83 5.15
C TRP A 19 -20.27 -20.67 4.65
N ALA A 20 -20.81 -19.82 3.77
CA ALA A 20 -20.07 -18.67 3.24
C ALA A 20 -19.76 -17.65 4.34
N LEU A 21 -20.75 -17.30 5.17
CA LEU A 21 -20.56 -16.35 6.27
C LEU A 21 -19.54 -16.85 7.31
N LEU A 22 -19.63 -18.13 7.70
CA LEU A 22 -18.68 -18.73 8.62
C LEU A 22 -17.26 -18.74 8.02
N SER A 23 -17.14 -19.11 6.75
CA SER A 23 -15.85 -19.12 6.05
C SER A 23 -15.25 -17.72 5.97
N MET A 24 -16.05 -16.70 5.63
CA MET A 24 -15.59 -15.30 5.63
C MET A 24 -15.15 -14.85 7.03
N ALA A 25 -15.89 -15.20 8.08
CA ALA A 25 -15.51 -14.86 9.45
C ALA A 25 -14.15 -15.47 9.83
N VAL A 26 -13.92 -16.75 9.52
CA VAL A 26 -12.65 -17.42 9.75
C VAL A 26 -11.52 -16.78 8.93
N ILE A 27 -11.75 -16.48 7.66
CA ILE A 27 -10.76 -15.83 6.78
C ILE A 27 -10.39 -14.45 7.31
N VAL A 28 -11.36 -13.66 7.77
CA VAL A 28 -11.09 -12.32 8.33
C VAL A 28 -10.27 -12.43 9.62
N VAL A 29 -10.61 -13.34 10.53
CA VAL A 29 -9.83 -13.56 11.76
C VAL A 29 -8.41 -14.01 11.44
N TRP A 30 -8.24 -14.93 10.48
CA TRP A 30 -6.91 -15.36 10.06
C TRP A 30 -6.13 -14.24 9.38
N GLY A 31 -6.81 -13.44 8.56
CA GLY A 31 -6.25 -12.25 7.92
C GLY A 31 -5.68 -11.28 8.93
N THR A 32 -6.46 -10.93 9.96
CA THR A 32 -5.99 -10.00 10.99
C THR A 32 -4.83 -10.55 11.81
N LEU A 33 -4.80 -11.86 12.10
CA LEU A 33 -3.63 -12.48 12.74
C LEU A 33 -2.40 -12.42 11.83
N TYR A 34 -2.56 -12.69 10.53
CA TYR A 34 -1.49 -12.59 9.55
C TYR A 34 -0.98 -11.15 9.39
N GLN A 35 -1.89 -10.17 9.44
CA GLN A 35 -1.57 -8.73 9.40
C GLN A 35 -0.62 -8.32 10.52
N LEU A 36 -0.83 -8.85 11.72
CA LEU A 36 -0.02 -8.54 12.89
C LEU A 36 1.45 -8.93 12.70
N GLU A 37 1.70 -10.08 12.05
CA GLU A 37 3.06 -10.62 11.87
C GLU A 37 3.75 -10.08 10.60
N TYR A 38 3.02 -10.01 9.48
CA TYR A 38 3.62 -9.76 8.16
C TYR A 38 3.33 -8.36 7.60
N GLY A 39 2.45 -7.60 8.26
CA GLY A 39 2.06 -6.26 7.87
C GLY A 39 0.91 -6.21 6.86
N ILE A 40 0.35 -5.00 6.73
CA ILE A 40 -0.90 -4.72 6.02
C ILE A 40 -0.80 -5.02 4.52
N TYR A 41 0.35 -4.69 3.91
CA TYR A 41 0.51 -4.85 2.47
C TYR A 41 0.37 -6.32 2.03
N LEU A 42 1.05 -7.23 2.74
CA LEU A 42 1.10 -8.64 2.35
C LEU A 42 -0.23 -9.34 2.58
N GLU A 43 -0.87 -9.04 3.71
CA GLU A 43 -2.22 -9.53 4.05
C GLU A 43 -3.24 -9.15 2.96
N ILE A 44 -3.31 -7.86 2.59
CA ILE A 44 -4.25 -7.40 1.56
C ILE A 44 -4.03 -8.17 0.27
N LYS A 45 -2.77 -8.29 -0.18
CA LYS A 45 -2.43 -8.97 -1.44
C LYS A 45 -2.84 -10.45 -1.43
N ILE A 46 -2.50 -11.18 -0.37
CA ILE A 46 -2.62 -12.64 -0.31
C ILE A 46 -4.03 -13.08 0.09
N ILE A 47 -4.67 -12.39 1.04
CA ILE A 47 -5.93 -12.86 1.65
C ILE A 47 -7.13 -12.10 1.10
N PHE A 48 -7.05 -10.77 0.99
CA PHE A 48 -8.20 -9.92 0.65
C PHE A 48 -8.34 -9.61 -0.84
N SER A 49 -7.25 -9.63 -1.62
CA SER A 49 -7.27 -9.39 -3.07
C SER A 49 -7.16 -10.65 -3.93
N SER A 50 -6.79 -11.79 -3.34
CA SER A 50 -6.63 -13.03 -4.09
C SER A 50 -7.94 -13.80 -4.18
N TRP A 51 -8.04 -14.69 -5.17
CA TRP A 51 -9.15 -15.64 -5.29
C TRP A 51 -8.85 -16.93 -4.55
N PHE A 52 -7.60 -17.40 -4.67
CA PHE A 52 -7.11 -18.60 -4.04
C PHE A 52 -5.76 -18.33 -3.39
N PHE A 53 -5.52 -18.98 -2.26
CA PHE A 53 -4.25 -19.00 -1.57
C PHE A 53 -3.72 -20.43 -1.55
N LEU A 54 -2.44 -20.62 -1.88
CA LEU A 54 -1.83 -21.95 -1.80
C LEU A 54 -1.39 -22.21 -0.35
N ALA A 55 -2.20 -22.97 0.38
CA ALA A 55 -1.81 -23.46 1.70
C ALA A 55 -0.71 -24.52 1.55
N GLY A 56 0.45 -24.26 2.16
CA GLY A 56 1.61 -25.16 2.12
C GLY A 56 2.14 -25.40 0.71
N GLU A 57 2.02 -24.41 -0.20
CA GLU A 57 2.48 -24.46 -1.61
C GLU A 57 1.81 -25.53 -2.50
N ILE A 58 0.85 -26.31 -1.98
CA ILE A 58 0.29 -27.47 -2.68
C ILE A 58 -1.23 -27.35 -2.87
N PHE A 59 -1.97 -26.84 -1.88
CA PHE A 59 -3.44 -26.89 -1.91
C PHE A 59 -4.06 -25.50 -2.06
N PRO A 60 -4.80 -25.21 -3.17
CA PRO A 60 -5.47 -23.92 -3.36
C PRO A 60 -6.72 -23.83 -2.48
N VAL A 61 -6.64 -23.04 -1.42
CA VAL A 61 -7.74 -22.73 -0.52
C VAL A 61 -8.47 -21.49 -1.06
N PRO A 62 -9.82 -21.52 -1.17
CA PRO A 62 -10.58 -20.33 -1.52
C PRO A 62 -10.46 -19.29 -0.40
N VAL A 63 -10.10 -18.06 -0.77
CA VAL A 63 -10.01 -16.93 0.18
C VAL A 63 -11.16 -15.95 -0.04
N LEU A 64 -11.02 -14.71 0.41
CA LEU A 64 -12.14 -13.79 0.57
C LEU A 64 -12.92 -13.56 -0.73
N ASN A 65 -12.26 -13.29 -1.87
CA ASN A 65 -12.96 -12.99 -3.12
C ASN A 65 -13.79 -14.18 -3.63
N THR A 66 -13.27 -15.40 -3.50
CA THR A 66 -14.00 -16.61 -3.93
C THR A 66 -15.22 -16.84 -3.05
N VAL A 67 -15.07 -16.76 -1.73
CA VAL A 67 -16.20 -16.95 -0.80
C VAL A 67 -17.23 -15.82 -0.95
N ALA A 68 -16.78 -14.57 -1.14
CA ALA A 68 -17.65 -13.43 -1.41
C ALA A 68 -18.44 -13.61 -2.71
N ALA A 69 -17.80 -14.05 -3.79
CA ALA A 69 -18.47 -14.32 -5.06
C ALA A 69 -19.53 -15.41 -4.93
N VAL A 70 -19.20 -16.51 -4.23
CA VAL A 70 -20.18 -17.57 -3.93
C VAL A 70 -21.36 -17.02 -3.13
N HIS A 71 -21.11 -16.15 -2.15
CA HIS A 71 -22.17 -15.53 -1.34
C HIS A 71 -23.06 -14.59 -2.16
N ILE A 72 -22.49 -13.78 -3.05
CA ILE A 72 -23.23 -12.91 -3.98
C ILE A 72 -24.15 -13.74 -4.87
N ILE A 73 -23.63 -14.81 -5.48
CA ILE A 73 -24.44 -15.69 -6.35
C ILE A 73 -25.55 -16.37 -5.54
N ASN A 74 -25.26 -16.82 -4.31
CA ASN A 74 -26.24 -17.40 -3.40
C ASN A 74 -27.37 -16.41 -3.07
N LEU A 75 -27.04 -15.16 -2.74
CA LEU A 75 -28.02 -14.11 -2.47
C LEU A 75 -28.90 -13.80 -3.69
N ILE A 76 -28.31 -13.69 -4.88
CA ILE A 76 -29.07 -13.48 -6.12
C ILE A 76 -30.03 -14.64 -6.37
N ALA A 77 -29.56 -15.88 -6.24
CA ALA A 77 -30.40 -17.07 -6.41
C ALA A 77 -31.52 -17.17 -5.37
N ALA A 78 -31.21 -16.83 -4.11
CA ALA A 78 -32.19 -16.79 -3.03
C ALA A 78 -33.26 -15.73 -3.28
N LEU A 79 -32.87 -14.52 -3.69
CA LEU A 79 -33.80 -13.43 -4.02
C LEU A 79 -34.70 -13.81 -5.20
N ALA A 80 -34.14 -14.43 -6.24
CA ALA A 80 -34.87 -14.79 -7.45
C ALA A 80 -35.87 -15.95 -7.25
N VAL A 81 -35.57 -16.92 -6.38
CA VAL A 81 -36.36 -18.16 -6.27
C VAL A 81 -37.16 -18.26 -4.98
N ARG A 82 -36.69 -17.68 -3.88
CA ARG A 82 -37.26 -17.90 -2.54
C ARG A 82 -38.02 -16.71 -1.99
N THR A 83 -37.78 -15.51 -2.52
CA THR A 83 -38.39 -14.28 -2.02
C THR A 83 -39.46 -13.81 -2.99
N PRO A 84 -40.74 -14.16 -2.78
CA PRO A 84 -41.82 -13.66 -3.63
C PRO A 84 -41.93 -12.14 -3.47
N LEU A 85 -42.16 -11.41 -4.56
CA LEU A 85 -42.44 -9.97 -4.53
C LEU A 85 -43.83 -9.72 -3.94
N ARG A 86 -43.90 -9.57 -2.62
CA ARG A 86 -45.13 -9.22 -1.87
C ARG A 86 -44.85 -8.07 -0.91
N VAL A 87 -45.88 -7.29 -0.59
CA VAL A 87 -45.80 -6.19 0.39
C VAL A 87 -45.34 -6.71 1.75
N SER A 88 -45.79 -7.90 2.15
CA SER A 88 -45.41 -8.54 3.42
C SER A 88 -43.93 -8.95 3.50
N THR A 89 -43.23 -9.04 2.38
CA THR A 89 -41.81 -9.43 2.30
C THR A 89 -40.90 -8.26 1.92
N LEU A 90 -41.42 -7.02 1.88
CA LEU A 90 -40.63 -5.85 1.50
C LEU A 90 -39.43 -5.63 2.41
N GLY A 91 -39.58 -5.82 3.72
CA GLY A 91 -38.46 -5.72 4.65
C GLY A 91 -37.36 -6.74 4.34
N LEU A 92 -37.75 -7.99 4.08
CA LEU A 92 -36.81 -9.05 3.70
C LEU A 92 -36.10 -8.73 2.39
N MET A 93 -36.85 -8.24 1.39
CA MET A 93 -36.29 -7.82 0.10
C MET A 93 -35.28 -6.67 0.29
N LEU A 94 -35.64 -5.64 1.05
CA LEU A 94 -34.79 -4.49 1.34
C LEU A 94 -33.48 -4.91 2.00
N THR A 95 -33.52 -5.84 2.97
CA THR A 95 -32.31 -6.36 3.61
C THR A 95 -31.43 -7.11 2.61
N HIS A 96 -32.00 -8.01 1.79
CA HIS A 96 -31.22 -8.81 0.84
C HIS A 96 -30.62 -7.95 -0.28
N THR A 97 -31.38 -6.99 -0.81
CA THR A 97 -30.87 -6.06 -1.83
C THR A 97 -29.84 -5.11 -1.23
N GLY A 98 -30.01 -4.65 0.01
CA GLY A 98 -29.03 -3.84 0.72
C GLY A 98 -27.71 -4.57 0.93
N ILE A 99 -27.75 -5.84 1.38
CA ILE A 99 -26.54 -6.68 1.52
C ILE A 99 -25.88 -6.90 0.16
N LEU A 100 -26.66 -7.22 -0.88
CA LEU A 100 -26.14 -7.42 -2.23
C LEU A 100 -25.47 -6.14 -2.76
N ALA A 101 -26.11 -4.98 -2.59
CA ALA A 101 -25.57 -3.69 -2.98
C ALA A 101 -24.29 -3.37 -2.21
N HIS A 102 -24.23 -3.69 -0.91
CA HIS A 102 -23.02 -3.52 -0.09
C HIS A 102 -21.87 -4.38 -0.61
N LEU A 103 -22.09 -5.67 -0.88
CA LEU A 103 -21.06 -6.57 -1.38
C LEU A 103 -20.53 -6.14 -2.76
N ILE A 104 -21.42 -5.71 -3.65
CA ILE A 104 -21.04 -5.16 -4.95
C ILE A 104 -20.24 -3.85 -4.77
N GLY A 105 -20.68 -2.97 -3.87
CA GLY A 105 -19.98 -1.73 -3.57
C GLY A 105 -18.56 -1.95 -3.06
N VAL A 106 -18.37 -2.92 -2.17
CA VAL A 106 -17.04 -3.33 -1.69
C VAL A 106 -16.19 -3.89 -2.83
N ALA A 107 -16.75 -4.75 -3.69
CA ALA A 107 -16.02 -5.30 -4.84
C ALA A 107 -15.57 -4.21 -5.83
N VAL A 108 -16.43 -3.23 -6.11
CA VAL A 108 -16.09 -2.07 -6.94
C VAL A 108 -15.00 -1.23 -6.28
N ALA A 109 -15.14 -0.92 -4.98
CA ALA A 109 -14.16 -0.13 -4.23
C ALA A 109 -12.77 -0.80 -4.23
N ALA A 110 -12.72 -2.12 -4.06
CA ALA A 110 -11.48 -2.90 -4.07
C ALA A 110 -10.72 -2.78 -5.41
N SER A 111 -11.42 -2.65 -6.54
CA SER A 111 -10.80 -2.51 -7.86
C SER A 111 -10.07 -1.17 -8.08
N GLY A 112 -10.48 -0.12 -7.37
CA GLY A 112 -9.98 1.25 -7.55
C GLY A 112 -8.97 1.70 -6.49
N TYR A 113 -8.72 0.86 -5.48
CA TYR A 113 -7.87 1.22 -4.35
C TYR A 113 -6.40 1.36 -4.77
N LYS A 114 -5.80 2.51 -4.43
CA LYS A 114 -4.36 2.76 -4.58
C LYS A 114 -3.78 3.05 -3.20
N ALA A 115 -2.87 2.19 -2.75
CA ALA A 115 -2.10 2.43 -1.53
C ALA A 115 -1.13 3.59 -1.77
N LEU A 116 -1.20 4.61 -0.94
CA LEU A 116 -0.30 5.75 -0.91
C LEU A 116 0.33 5.83 0.48
N SER A 117 1.60 6.21 0.55
CA SER A 117 2.32 6.45 1.79
C SER A 117 2.50 7.95 1.98
N LEU A 118 2.30 8.42 3.21
CA LEU A 118 2.47 9.81 3.59
C LEU A 118 3.28 9.87 4.88
N SER A 119 4.42 10.56 4.86
CA SER A 119 5.23 10.84 6.03
C SER A 119 5.03 12.30 6.41
N LEU A 120 4.63 12.55 7.65
CA LEU A 120 4.35 13.88 8.21
C LEU A 120 4.91 13.94 9.63
N ALA A 121 5.57 15.03 9.97
CA ALA A 121 5.80 15.41 11.37
C ALA A 121 4.60 16.17 11.95
N GLU A 122 4.52 16.26 13.27
CA GLU A 122 3.48 17.05 13.95
C GLU A 122 3.58 18.52 13.52
N GLY A 123 2.43 19.11 13.19
CA GLY A 123 2.33 20.45 12.62
C GLY A 123 2.54 20.53 11.10
N GLU A 124 3.07 19.49 10.45
CA GLU A 124 3.27 19.49 9.00
C GLU A 124 1.99 19.19 8.23
N SER A 125 1.91 19.79 7.03
CA SER A 125 0.89 19.49 6.03
C SER A 125 1.55 19.09 4.73
N SER A 126 1.02 18.06 4.07
CA SER A 126 1.52 17.62 2.77
C SER A 126 0.40 17.48 1.76
N THR A 127 0.70 17.90 0.53
CA THR A 127 -0.07 17.71 -0.69
C THR A 127 0.62 16.73 -1.64
N ASN A 128 1.59 15.95 -1.16
CA ASN A 128 2.32 14.97 -1.95
C ASN A 128 2.37 13.65 -1.19
N ALA A 129 1.81 12.60 -1.78
CA ALA A 129 1.88 11.25 -1.24
C ALA A 129 2.76 10.38 -2.14
N ALA A 130 3.53 9.49 -1.53
CA ALA A 130 4.42 8.58 -2.23
C ALA A 130 3.68 7.31 -2.65
N VAL A 131 4.00 6.79 -3.82
CA VAL A 131 3.50 5.49 -4.30
C VAL A 131 4.50 4.40 -3.88
N PRO A 132 4.14 3.49 -2.96
CA PRO A 132 5.05 2.45 -2.49
C PRO A 132 5.57 1.58 -3.64
N GLY A 133 6.87 1.28 -3.61
CA GLY A 133 7.53 0.42 -4.60
C GLY A 133 7.74 1.05 -5.99
N LYS A 134 7.26 2.28 -6.24
CA LYS A 134 7.61 3.04 -7.45
C LYS A 134 8.67 4.06 -7.12
N TRP A 135 9.81 3.96 -7.81
CA TRP A 135 10.98 4.78 -7.55
C TRP A 135 11.34 5.65 -8.75
N GLU A 136 11.93 6.79 -8.46
CA GLU A 136 12.36 7.79 -9.45
C GLU A 136 13.68 8.45 -9.02
N ILE A 137 14.52 8.80 -10.00
CA ILE A 137 15.65 9.69 -9.78
C ILE A 137 15.17 11.11 -10.05
N ALA A 138 15.25 11.96 -9.02
CA ALA A 138 14.96 13.37 -9.12
C ALA A 138 16.27 14.18 -9.16
N VAL A 139 16.38 15.04 -10.17
CA VAL A 139 17.47 15.99 -10.37
C VAL A 139 16.89 17.39 -10.24
N GLY A 140 17.22 18.08 -9.16
CA GLY A 140 16.73 19.42 -8.88
C GLY A 140 17.86 20.41 -8.65
N PRO A 141 17.63 21.71 -8.85
CA PRO A 141 18.57 22.73 -8.41
C PRO A 141 18.67 22.75 -6.88
N THR A 142 19.74 23.33 -6.35
CA THR A 142 19.92 23.51 -4.90
C THR A 142 18.87 24.46 -4.29
N SER A 143 18.18 25.26 -5.12
CA SER A 143 17.09 26.15 -4.70
C SER A 143 15.74 25.42 -4.70
N THR A 144 15.00 25.53 -3.60
CA THR A 144 13.68 24.92 -3.36
C THR A 144 12.57 25.44 -4.27
N ALA A 145 12.79 26.52 -5.02
CA ALA A 145 11.77 27.16 -5.85
C ALA A 145 11.60 26.55 -7.25
N ALA A 146 12.54 25.73 -7.72
CA ALA A 146 12.55 25.22 -9.09
C ALA A 146 12.23 23.72 -9.19
N ARG A 147 11.49 23.37 -10.24
CA ARG A 147 10.95 22.02 -10.46
C ARG A 147 12.08 21.04 -10.74
N SER A 148 12.14 19.95 -9.99
CA SER A 148 13.07 18.85 -10.28
C SER A 148 12.65 18.11 -11.55
N GLU A 149 13.63 17.76 -12.38
CA GLU A 149 13.45 16.80 -13.45
C GLU A 149 13.44 15.39 -12.86
N VAL A 150 12.57 14.53 -13.38
CA VAL A 150 12.27 13.23 -12.76
C VAL A 150 12.37 12.12 -13.80
N PHE A 151 13.14 11.09 -13.47
CA PHE A 151 13.37 9.93 -14.32
C PHE A 151 12.86 8.65 -13.64
N PRO A 152 11.89 7.93 -14.23
CA PRO A 152 11.37 6.70 -13.64
C PRO A 152 12.46 5.64 -13.52
N PHE A 153 12.66 5.10 -12.30
CA PHE A 153 13.69 4.10 -12.04
C PHE A 153 13.51 2.82 -12.86
N SER A 154 12.26 2.45 -13.18
CA SER A 154 11.92 1.26 -13.95
C SER A 154 12.39 1.30 -15.42
N ARG A 155 12.82 2.47 -15.91
CA ARG A 155 13.34 2.61 -17.27
C ARG A 155 14.86 2.67 -17.30
N LEU A 156 15.50 2.57 -16.14
CA LEU A 156 16.93 2.78 -15.99
C LEU A 156 17.71 1.49 -16.15
N ASP A 157 18.52 1.42 -17.20
CA ASP A 157 19.43 0.30 -17.43
C ASP A 157 20.88 0.66 -17.10
N THR A 158 21.67 -0.36 -16.75
CA THR A 158 23.11 -0.18 -16.54
C THR A 158 23.77 0.21 -17.86
N GLY A 159 24.49 1.33 -17.87
CA GLY A 159 25.10 1.93 -19.06
C GLY A 159 24.26 3.03 -19.72
N GLU A 160 23.03 3.25 -19.26
CA GLU A 160 22.16 4.29 -19.81
C GLU A 160 22.70 5.69 -19.54
N ARG A 161 22.56 6.57 -20.53
CA ARG A 161 22.99 7.97 -20.47
C ARG A 161 21.76 8.85 -20.51
N ILE A 162 21.38 9.36 -19.35
CA ILE A 162 20.29 10.33 -19.24
C ILE A 162 20.86 11.70 -19.56
N LYS A 163 20.25 12.38 -20.53
CA LYS A 163 20.54 13.79 -20.81
C LYS A 163 19.71 14.64 -19.85
N HIS A 164 20.36 15.31 -18.91
CA HIS A 164 19.72 16.34 -18.12
C HIS A 164 19.44 17.57 -19.00
N HIS A 165 18.44 18.37 -18.65
CA HIS A 165 18.07 19.58 -19.39
C HIS A 165 19.24 20.56 -19.61
N ASP A 166 20.26 20.53 -18.75
CA ASP A 166 21.47 21.35 -18.89
C ASP A 166 22.52 20.78 -19.89
N GLY A 167 22.22 19.65 -20.53
CA GLY A 167 23.11 18.96 -21.45
C GLY A 167 24.14 18.04 -20.78
N THR A 168 24.22 18.02 -19.45
CA THR A 168 25.17 17.17 -18.72
C THR A 168 24.70 15.71 -18.77
N PRO A 169 25.53 14.76 -19.27
CA PRO A 169 25.17 13.36 -19.29
C PRO A 169 25.32 12.73 -17.90
N LEU A 170 24.22 12.24 -17.35
CA LEU A 170 24.19 11.34 -16.19
C LEU A 170 24.34 9.90 -16.71
N VAL A 171 25.42 9.23 -16.34
CA VAL A 171 25.68 7.85 -16.76
C VAL A 171 25.40 6.91 -15.59
N ILE A 172 24.41 6.03 -15.76
CA ILE A 172 24.08 5.02 -14.78
C ILE A 172 25.09 3.89 -14.92
N THR A 173 25.98 3.79 -13.93
CA THR A 173 27.08 2.82 -13.96
C THR A 173 26.66 1.47 -13.37
N LYS A 174 25.71 1.47 -12.43
CA LYS A 174 25.14 0.25 -11.87
C LYS A 174 23.78 0.52 -11.24
N VAL A 175 22.84 -0.39 -11.42
CA VAL A 175 21.51 -0.36 -10.81
C VAL A 175 21.40 -1.52 -9.83
N PHE A 176 20.83 -1.25 -8.66
CA PHE A 176 20.44 -2.24 -7.66
C PHE A 176 18.95 -2.12 -7.43
N GLU A 177 18.16 -3.13 -7.84
CA GLU A 177 16.71 -3.12 -7.61
C GLU A 177 16.39 -3.11 -6.11
N HIS A 178 17.19 -3.82 -5.33
CA HIS A 178 17.08 -3.93 -3.88
C HIS A 178 18.46 -3.92 -3.24
N CYS A 179 18.73 -2.98 -2.35
CA CYS A 179 19.98 -2.95 -1.60
C CYS A 179 19.79 -2.37 -0.20
N ASP A 180 20.72 -2.70 0.69
CA ASP A 180 20.93 -2.00 1.95
C ASP A 180 22.16 -1.08 1.85
N LEU A 181 22.26 -0.17 2.81
CA LEU A 181 23.35 0.81 2.91
C LEU A 181 24.41 0.31 3.89
N GLU A 182 25.68 0.38 3.49
CA GLU A 182 26.81 0.28 4.41
C GLU A 182 27.37 1.68 4.65
N ILE A 183 27.29 2.12 5.90
CA ILE A 183 27.69 3.46 6.33
C ILE A 183 29.11 3.38 6.91
N GLY A 184 30.00 4.23 6.42
CA GLY A 184 31.35 4.36 6.95
C GLY A 184 31.37 5.00 8.35
N THR A 185 32.52 4.95 9.01
CA THR A 185 32.73 5.59 10.34
C THR A 185 32.50 7.10 10.35
N ASP A 186 32.49 7.74 9.19
CA ASP A 186 32.26 9.18 8.97
C ASP A 186 30.80 9.50 8.60
N ASN A 187 29.87 8.54 8.74
CA ASN A 187 28.47 8.66 8.35
C ASN A 187 28.26 8.87 6.84
N SER A 188 29.28 8.59 6.02
CA SER A 188 29.18 8.62 4.56
C SER A 188 28.72 7.27 4.00
N ILE A 189 28.10 7.31 2.81
CA ILE A 189 27.69 6.09 2.11
C ILE A 189 28.94 5.41 1.54
N GLN A 190 29.33 4.27 2.12
CA GLN A 190 30.51 3.52 1.69
C GLN A 190 30.19 2.51 0.58
N SER A 191 29.11 1.74 0.76
CA SER A 191 28.71 0.70 -0.18
C SER A 191 27.19 0.57 -0.30
N LEU A 192 26.75 0.05 -1.46
CA LEU A 192 25.42 -0.49 -1.65
C LEU A 192 25.52 -2.02 -1.68
N VAL A 193 24.84 -2.69 -0.76
CA VAL A 193 24.87 -4.15 -0.62
C VAL A 193 23.58 -4.73 -1.19
N PRO A 194 23.63 -5.52 -2.29
CA PRO A 194 22.41 -6.08 -2.88
C PRO A 194 21.69 -7.01 -1.91
N ARG A 195 20.35 -6.93 -1.91
CA ARG A 195 19.49 -7.76 -1.06
C ARG A 195 18.52 -8.59 -1.89
N ARG A 196 18.04 -9.69 -1.32
CA ARG A 196 16.92 -10.44 -1.88
C ARG A 196 15.62 -9.61 -1.79
N PRO A 197 14.73 -9.71 -2.79
CA PRO A 197 13.44 -9.04 -2.77
C PRO A 197 12.60 -9.46 -1.55
N ASN A 198 12.01 -8.48 -0.87
CA ASN A 198 11.02 -8.68 0.16
C ASN A 198 9.62 -8.83 -0.48
N PRO A 199 8.73 -9.69 0.04
CA PRO A 199 7.34 -9.76 -0.40
C PRO A 199 6.57 -8.44 -0.28
N ASP A 200 6.97 -7.56 0.65
CA ASP A 200 6.46 -6.21 0.80
C ASP A 200 7.31 -5.21 -0.02
N PRO A 201 6.78 -4.62 -1.11
CA PRO A 201 7.48 -3.67 -1.96
C PRO A 201 7.87 -2.39 -1.25
N SER A 202 7.23 -2.02 -0.14
CA SER A 202 7.61 -0.84 0.63
C SER A 202 8.98 -1.01 1.30
N LYS A 203 9.40 -2.26 1.55
CA LYS A 203 10.71 -2.63 2.12
C LYS A 203 11.79 -2.82 1.06
N ASN A 204 11.42 -2.78 -0.22
CA ASN A 204 12.32 -2.96 -1.35
C ASN A 204 12.89 -1.59 -1.76
N VAL A 205 14.03 -1.25 -1.15
CA VAL A 205 14.72 0.02 -1.40
C VAL A 205 15.78 -0.17 -2.49
N PRO A 206 15.70 0.57 -3.61
CA PRO A 206 16.69 0.50 -4.66
C PRO A 206 17.90 1.37 -4.35
N GLY A 207 18.96 1.11 -5.11
CA GLY A 207 20.15 1.95 -5.16
C GLY A 207 20.67 2.09 -6.58
N ALA A 208 21.41 3.17 -6.82
CA ALA A 208 22.05 3.39 -8.10
C ALA A 208 23.44 3.99 -7.90
N ARG A 209 24.37 3.60 -8.78
CA ARG A 209 25.66 4.25 -8.93
C ARG A 209 25.63 5.09 -10.19
N VAL A 210 25.74 6.40 -10.01
CA VAL A 210 25.63 7.37 -11.10
C VAL A 210 26.93 8.14 -11.23
N THR A 211 27.42 8.26 -12.46
CA THR A 211 28.62 9.04 -12.79
C THR A 211 28.17 10.29 -13.53
N ILE A 212 28.58 11.46 -13.05
CA ILE A 212 28.23 12.76 -13.65
C ILE A 212 29.47 13.37 -14.26
N ASP A 213 29.41 13.68 -15.55
CA ASP A 213 30.49 14.37 -16.27
C ASP A 213 31.89 13.72 -16.08
N ARG A 214 31.92 12.37 -16.03
CA ARG A 214 33.12 11.55 -15.78
C ARG A 214 33.83 11.80 -14.43
N LYS A 215 33.21 12.54 -13.52
CA LYS A 215 33.66 12.66 -12.11
C LYS A 215 33.24 11.42 -11.32
N GLY A 216 33.90 11.21 -10.18
CA GLY A 216 33.74 10.01 -9.35
C GLY A 216 32.28 9.58 -9.09
N PRO A 217 32.04 8.29 -8.85
CA PRO A 217 30.70 7.74 -8.74
C PRO A 217 29.95 8.31 -7.54
N VAL A 218 28.73 8.77 -7.76
CA VAL A 218 27.77 9.16 -6.74
C VAL A 218 26.88 7.97 -6.44
N LEU A 219 26.80 7.59 -5.17
CA LEU A 219 25.91 6.53 -4.70
C LEU A 219 24.57 7.15 -4.31
N LEU A 220 23.50 6.67 -4.93
CA LEU A 220 22.13 7.02 -4.59
C LEU A 220 21.47 5.84 -3.90
N TYR A 221 20.77 6.14 -2.82
CA TYR A 221 20.01 5.16 -2.05
C TYR A 221 18.59 5.66 -1.83
N GLY A 222 17.59 4.82 -2.09
CA GLY A 222 16.18 5.21 -2.07
C GLY A 222 15.68 5.68 -0.70
N ALA A 223 16.29 5.24 0.39
CA ALA A 223 15.95 5.67 1.75
C ALA A 223 16.98 6.65 2.34
N ALA A 224 17.80 7.31 1.51
CA ALA A 224 18.68 8.38 1.95
C ALA A 224 17.86 9.57 2.47
N GLN A 225 18.24 10.10 3.63
CA GLN A 225 17.58 11.27 4.24
C GLN A 225 17.91 12.57 3.50
N TYR A 226 19.10 12.66 2.90
CA TYR A 226 19.57 13.85 2.22
C TYR A 226 19.91 13.54 0.76
N PRO A 227 19.57 14.44 -0.18
CA PRO A 227 20.00 14.33 -1.56
C PRO A 227 21.52 14.48 -1.68
N ALA A 228 22.11 13.82 -2.67
CA ALA A 228 23.51 13.98 -3.01
C ALA A 228 23.73 15.29 -3.78
N ALA A 229 24.58 16.17 -3.27
CA ALA A 229 24.96 17.39 -3.96
C ALA A 229 26.01 17.10 -5.05
N VAL A 230 25.75 17.53 -6.28
CA VAL A 230 26.67 17.34 -7.40
C VAL A 230 26.87 18.64 -8.17
N LYS A 231 28.13 18.91 -8.54
CA LYS A 231 28.50 20.08 -9.35
C LYS A 231 28.58 19.71 -10.82
N THR A 232 27.72 20.32 -11.62
CA THR A 232 27.73 20.26 -13.09
C THR A 232 28.27 21.58 -13.65
N PRO A 233 28.59 21.66 -14.96
CA PRO A 233 28.96 22.91 -15.61
C PRO A 233 27.91 24.03 -15.46
N SER A 234 26.63 23.67 -15.30
CA SER A 234 25.51 24.61 -15.17
C SER A 234 25.25 25.07 -13.73
N GLY A 235 25.88 24.44 -12.73
CA GLY A 235 25.72 24.77 -11.32
C GLY A 235 25.66 23.56 -10.38
N ALA A 236 25.36 23.81 -9.11
CA ALA A 236 25.16 22.77 -8.11
C ALA A 236 23.71 22.25 -8.14
N HIS A 237 23.57 20.93 -8.32
CA HIS A 237 22.30 20.22 -8.34
C HIS A 237 22.23 19.20 -7.20
N LEU A 238 21.01 18.88 -6.81
CA LEU A 238 20.66 17.86 -5.84
C LEU A 238 20.10 16.65 -6.58
N LEU A 239 20.76 15.51 -6.36
CA LEU A 239 20.38 14.22 -6.91
C LEU A 239 19.76 13.38 -5.80
N SER A 240 18.57 12.84 -6.02
CA SER A 240 17.93 11.94 -5.06
C SER A 240 17.28 10.77 -5.77
N LEU A 241 17.41 9.58 -5.19
CA LEU A 241 16.58 8.44 -5.51
C LEU A 241 15.45 8.43 -4.48
N ARG A 242 14.21 8.63 -4.92
CA ARG A 242 13.05 8.79 -4.04
C ARG A 242 11.84 8.04 -4.58
N GLN A 243 10.81 7.90 -3.75
CA GLN A 243 9.55 7.33 -4.20
C GLN A 243 8.82 8.30 -5.14
N HIS A 244 8.05 7.74 -6.06
CA HIS A 244 7.23 8.51 -6.97
C HIS A 244 6.11 9.23 -6.21
N HIS A 245 6.05 10.55 -6.32
CA HIS A 245 5.05 11.36 -5.63
C HIS A 245 3.86 11.68 -6.55
N VAL A 246 2.66 11.55 -5.99
CA VAL A 246 1.40 11.93 -6.63
C VAL A 246 0.65 12.86 -5.68
N PRO A 247 0.10 13.99 -6.17
CA PRO A 247 -0.71 14.85 -5.34
C PRO A 247 -2.06 14.17 -5.03
N PRO A 248 -2.41 13.95 -3.75
CA PRO A 248 -3.74 13.50 -3.39
C PRO A 248 -4.77 14.62 -3.62
N PRO A 249 -6.07 14.29 -3.71
CA PRO A 249 -7.13 15.28 -3.95
C PRO A 249 -7.39 16.21 -2.75
N LEU A 250 -6.67 16.04 -1.65
CA LEU A 250 -6.85 16.76 -0.39
C LEU A 250 -5.52 16.94 0.33
N THR A 251 -5.40 18.03 1.11
CA THR A 251 -4.24 18.30 1.97
C THR A 251 -4.45 17.63 3.32
N VAL A 252 -3.48 16.83 3.76
CA VAL A 252 -3.50 16.23 5.10
C VAL A 252 -2.52 16.98 6.00
N LYS A 253 -2.96 17.36 7.21
CA LYS A 253 -2.12 17.95 8.25
C LYS A 253 -2.12 17.06 9.48
N LEU A 254 -0.94 16.71 9.99
CA LEU A 254 -0.82 16.01 11.26
C LEU A 254 -0.84 17.04 12.38
N LEU A 255 -1.88 17.05 13.21
CA LEU A 255 -2.02 18.04 14.29
C LEU A 255 -1.25 17.61 15.55
N ASP A 256 -1.42 16.37 15.96
CA ASP A 256 -0.83 15.80 17.17
C ASP A 256 -0.73 14.27 17.01
N PHE A 257 0.32 13.65 17.55
CA PHE A 257 0.50 12.20 17.58
C PHE A 257 0.72 11.72 19.02
N THR A 258 -0.37 11.40 19.70
CA THR A 258 -0.30 10.81 21.03
C THR A 258 -0.21 9.28 20.96
N LYS A 259 0.96 8.69 21.26
CA LYS A 259 1.10 7.23 21.44
C LYS A 259 0.52 6.80 22.79
N LYS A 260 -0.72 6.32 22.78
CA LYS A 260 -1.36 5.78 24.00
C LYS A 260 -0.83 4.37 24.31
N ASN A 261 0.17 4.27 25.18
CA ASN A 261 0.60 2.98 25.75
C ASN A 261 -0.54 2.44 26.64
N SER A 262 -1.35 1.55 26.08
CA SER A 262 -2.30 0.74 26.86
C SER A 262 -1.54 -0.30 27.69
N ARG A 263 -0.89 0.13 28.78
CA ARG A 263 -0.84 -0.72 29.97
C ARG A 263 -2.16 -0.49 30.66
N TYR A 264 -2.97 -1.54 30.77
CA TYR A 264 -4.12 -1.58 31.69
C TYR A 264 -3.63 -1.18 33.08
N ARG A 265 -3.77 0.11 33.42
CA ARG A 265 -3.58 0.60 34.78
C ARG A 265 -4.88 0.25 35.49
N HIS A 266 -4.84 -0.81 36.29
CA HIS A 266 -5.87 -1.06 37.29
C HIS A 266 -6.04 0.21 38.13
N GLY A 267 -7.30 0.54 38.40
CA GLY A 267 -7.74 1.86 38.83
C GLY A 267 -7.03 2.41 40.06
N SER A 268 -6.93 3.74 40.08
CA SER A 268 -7.26 4.60 41.23
C SER A 268 -6.66 5.99 41.04
N ARG A 269 -7.57 6.98 41.11
CA ARG A 269 -7.42 8.39 41.51
C ARG A 269 -8.21 9.27 40.53
N LEU A 270 -9.51 9.46 40.82
CA LEU A 270 -10.06 10.52 41.69
C LEU A 270 -9.83 11.90 41.09
N CYS A 271 -10.94 12.45 40.59
CA CYS A 271 -11.12 13.87 40.33
C CYS A 271 -10.61 14.70 41.51
N ARG A 272 -9.71 15.65 41.26
CA ARG A 272 -9.50 16.79 42.15
C ARG A 272 -10.24 17.99 41.56
N PRO A 273 -11.08 18.70 42.31
CA PRO A 273 -11.59 20.00 41.89
C PRO A 273 -10.46 21.04 41.99
N PRO A 274 -10.56 22.16 41.24
CA PRO A 274 -9.59 23.24 41.32
C PRO A 274 -9.72 23.96 42.66
N ALA A 275 -8.61 24.04 43.40
CA ALA A 275 -8.44 24.92 44.54
C ALA A 275 -7.62 26.14 44.09
N GLY A 276 -8.11 27.34 44.37
CA GLY A 276 -7.32 28.57 44.27
C GLY A 276 -8.03 29.74 43.60
N ALA A 277 -9.09 30.24 44.23
CA ALA A 277 -9.36 31.68 44.23
C ALA A 277 -8.65 32.26 45.46
N GLY A 278 -7.85 33.30 45.24
CA GLY A 278 -7.04 34.00 46.21
C GLY A 278 -6.16 35.00 45.49
#